data_AF-A0AAJ1U9H2-F1
#
_entry.id   AF-A0AAJ1U9H2-F1
#
_cell.length_a   1.000
_cell.length_b   1.000
_cell.length_c   1.000
_cell.angle_alpha   90.00
_cell.angle_beta   90.00
_cell.angle_gamma   90.00
#
_symmetry.space_group_name_H-M   'P 1'
#
loop_
_entity.id
_entity.type
_entity.pdbx_description
1 polymer ?
#
loop_
_entity_poly.entity_id
_entity_poly.type
_entity_poly.pdbx_seq_one_letter_code
_entity_poly.pdbx_strand_id
1 'polypeptide(L)'
;MSRSRLLGQSVVKRRGVLALGGGVAGGVLLGRPPIDGDAVQARVTSRPVPRSTPGLVRSRDALTHAQTGDVTPTSGVLWARGEAPGQLQVRLRSGGRVIGTRVGPAGTADTDFTARVSLAGLEPGRDYEADLWFAGPDGTESDPTHVSFTTPSATPARTTFAWSGDTCGQGYGISPDAGGLFAYGAVADLRPDVFIHCGDNIYADEPITDTMVEVDGSVWRNVVTEHVQRPAQTLAEFRGRYRYVLLDENVRRLHATTPVISQWDDHETTNNWYPGEILNDETTTFRYTDERRVDVLARMGRQAFQEYMPIGEAHLLGRGSTGFAEKGLYRKVPRGA
;
A
#
# COMPACT_ATOMS: atom_id res chain seq x y z
N MET A 1 31.71 43.73 5.89
CA MET A 1 30.36 44.22 5.55
C MET A 1 29.78 43.36 4.44
N SER A 2 28.85 42.47 4.76
CA SER A 2 27.87 41.94 3.80
C SER A 2 26.73 41.33 4.61
N ARG A 3 25.55 41.96 4.54
CA ARG A 3 24.32 41.53 5.20
C ARG A 3 23.49 40.78 4.16
N SER A 4 23.22 39.50 4.37
CA SER A 4 22.17 38.78 3.63
C SER A 4 20.89 38.79 4.47
N ARG A 5 19.79 39.19 3.84
CA ARG A 5 18.48 39.46 4.44
C ARG A 5 17.68 38.16 4.55
N LEU A 6 17.12 37.93 5.72
CA LEU A 6 16.02 36.99 5.98
C LEU A 6 14.76 37.46 5.22
N LEU A 7 14.17 36.57 4.43
CA LEU A 7 12.84 36.74 3.85
C LEU A 7 11.84 36.00 4.74
N GLY A 8 11.02 36.77 5.47
CA GLY A 8 9.91 36.25 6.26
C GLY A 8 8.75 35.83 5.37
N GLN A 9 8.20 34.64 5.64
CA GLN A 9 6.96 34.18 5.04
C GLN A 9 5.77 34.77 5.81
N SER A 10 4.90 35.48 5.09
CA SER A 10 3.66 36.03 5.63
C SER A 10 2.53 35.00 5.54
N VAL A 11 2.01 34.61 6.70
CA VAL A 11 0.80 33.80 6.85
C VAL A 11 -0.43 34.67 6.56
N VAL A 12 -1.24 34.31 5.55
CA VAL A 12 -2.57 34.91 5.34
C VAL A 12 -3.64 33.85 5.58
N LYS A 13 -4.34 33.97 6.71
CA LYS A 13 -5.57 33.23 7.01
C LYS A 13 -6.75 33.89 6.27
N ARG A 14 -7.57 33.11 5.55
CA ARG A 14 -8.88 33.57 5.04
C ARG A 14 -10.01 32.65 5.49
N ARG A 15 -11.08 33.27 6.00
CA ARG A 15 -12.36 32.70 6.45
C ARG A 15 -13.48 33.13 5.48
N GLY A 16 -14.46 32.23 5.30
CA GLY A 16 -15.84 32.49 4.83
C GLY A 16 -16.02 32.38 3.31
N VAL A 17 -17.16 31.93 2.74
CA VAL A 17 -18.51 31.56 3.19
C VAL A 17 -19.10 30.66 2.07
N LEU A 18 -19.86 29.61 2.40
CA LEU A 18 -20.65 28.84 1.43
C LEU A 18 -22.14 29.23 1.49
N ALA A 19 -22.72 29.53 0.33
CA ALA A 19 -24.14 29.77 0.13
C ALA A 19 -24.84 28.51 -0.38
N LEU A 20 -26.04 28.26 0.15
CA LEU A 20 -26.94 27.14 -0.17
C LEU A 20 -27.85 27.46 -1.37
N GLY A 21 -28.06 26.46 -2.22
CA GLY A 21 -29.17 26.30 -3.16
C GLY A 21 -29.00 24.93 -3.83
N GLY A 22 -29.93 23.97 -3.84
CA GLY A 22 -31.39 24.03 -3.87
C GLY A 22 -31.85 23.53 -5.24
N GLY A 23 -32.31 22.27 -5.36
CA GLY A 23 -32.84 21.74 -6.61
C GLY A 23 -33.30 20.28 -6.53
N VAL A 24 -34.60 20.06 -6.73
CA VAL A 24 -35.35 18.79 -6.67
C VAL A 24 -35.72 18.32 -8.09
N ALA A 25 -35.66 17.01 -8.35
CA ALA A 25 -36.49 16.27 -9.31
C ALA A 25 -36.32 14.76 -9.01
N GLY A 26 -37.31 13.87 -8.92
CA GLY A 26 -38.66 13.85 -9.47
C GLY A 26 -38.73 12.81 -10.61
N GLY A 27 -38.94 11.51 -10.30
CA GLY A 27 -38.96 10.42 -11.29
C GLY A 27 -40.03 9.37 -11.00
N VAL A 28 -40.92 9.17 -11.98
CA VAL A 28 -42.17 8.41 -11.95
C VAL A 28 -41.95 6.90 -12.21
N LEU A 29 -42.64 6.04 -11.46
CA LEU A 29 -42.73 4.59 -11.67
C LEU A 29 -43.99 4.24 -12.49
N LEU A 30 -43.83 3.45 -13.57
CA LEU A 30 -44.94 2.83 -14.30
C LEU A 30 -44.81 1.31 -14.24
N GLY A 31 -45.85 0.67 -13.71
CA GLY A 31 -45.97 -0.78 -13.54
C GLY A 31 -46.36 -1.54 -14.83
N ARG A 32 -46.03 -2.82 -14.87
CA ARG A 32 -46.49 -3.81 -15.88
C ARG A 32 -47.52 -4.76 -15.25
N PRO A 33 -48.54 -5.22 -16.00
CA PRO A 33 -49.54 -6.17 -15.49
C PRO A 33 -49.07 -7.63 -15.62
N PRO A 34 -49.69 -8.56 -14.86
CA PRO A 34 -49.39 -9.99 -14.90
C PRO A 34 -50.11 -10.68 -16.07
N ILE A 35 -49.50 -11.74 -16.60
CA ILE A 35 -50.13 -12.66 -17.56
C ILE A 35 -50.31 -14.00 -16.84
N ASP A 36 -51.57 -14.37 -16.59
CA ASP A 36 -52.00 -15.70 -16.20
C ASP A 36 -51.95 -16.65 -17.41
N GLY A 37 -51.48 -17.87 -17.18
CA GLY A 37 -51.49 -18.95 -18.17
C GLY A 37 -51.23 -20.31 -17.52
N ASP A 38 -52.27 -21.14 -17.51
CA ASP A 38 -52.30 -22.48 -16.94
C ASP A 38 -51.22 -23.42 -17.53
N ALA A 39 -50.45 -24.05 -16.65
CA ALA A 39 -49.45 -25.05 -17.01
C ALA A 39 -50.03 -26.47 -16.94
N VAL A 40 -50.07 -27.12 -18.11
CA VAL A 40 -50.37 -28.54 -18.30
C VAL A 40 -49.32 -29.41 -17.59
N GLN A 41 -49.75 -30.24 -16.63
CA GLN A 41 -48.88 -31.22 -15.96
C GLN A 41 -48.60 -32.41 -16.89
N ALA A 42 -47.38 -32.46 -17.44
CA ALA A 42 -46.82 -33.67 -18.04
C ALA A 42 -45.83 -34.32 -17.05
N ARG A 43 -46.19 -35.49 -16.53
CA ARG A 43 -45.41 -36.27 -15.57
C ARG A 43 -44.29 -37.00 -16.30
N VAL A 44 -43.11 -36.38 -16.40
CA VAL A 44 -41.88 -37.01 -16.91
C VAL A 44 -41.12 -37.62 -15.72
N THR A 45 -41.03 -38.94 -15.70
CA THR A 45 -40.21 -39.68 -14.73
C THR A 45 -38.73 -39.59 -15.12
N SER A 46 -38.00 -38.62 -14.58
CA SER A 46 -36.55 -38.54 -14.73
C SER A 46 -35.84 -39.40 -13.67
N ARG A 47 -35.09 -40.42 -14.11
CA ARG A 47 -34.04 -41.05 -13.30
C ARG A 47 -33.09 -39.97 -12.77
N PRO A 48 -32.59 -40.07 -11.52
CA PRO A 48 -31.63 -39.09 -11.02
C PRO A 48 -30.31 -39.27 -11.78
N VAL A 49 -30.04 -38.35 -12.68
CA VAL A 49 -28.67 -38.05 -13.10
C VAL A 49 -27.99 -37.44 -11.87
N PRO A 50 -26.80 -37.90 -11.45
CA PRO A 50 -26.08 -37.23 -10.38
C PRO A 50 -25.85 -35.79 -10.85
N ARG A 51 -26.55 -34.84 -10.24
CA ARG A 51 -26.23 -33.43 -10.38
C ARG A 51 -24.86 -33.29 -9.74
N SER A 52 -23.81 -33.20 -10.56
CA SER A 52 -22.63 -32.45 -10.17
C SER A 52 -23.15 -31.06 -9.84
N THR A 53 -23.28 -30.75 -8.56
CA THR A 53 -23.40 -29.37 -8.11
C THR A 53 -22.27 -28.63 -8.82
N PRO A 54 -22.55 -27.58 -9.61
CA PRO A 54 -21.51 -26.65 -10.00
C PRO A 54 -20.81 -26.29 -8.69
N GLY A 55 -19.54 -26.67 -8.56
CA GLY A 55 -18.75 -26.26 -7.41
C GLY A 55 -18.91 -24.76 -7.35
N LEU A 56 -19.55 -24.26 -6.28
CA LEU A 56 -19.62 -22.85 -6.04
C LEU A 56 -18.17 -22.42 -5.91
N VAL A 57 -17.61 -21.85 -6.97
CA VAL A 57 -16.34 -21.13 -6.90
C VAL A 57 -16.65 -19.96 -5.98
N ARG A 58 -16.42 -20.17 -4.69
CA ARG A 58 -16.40 -19.10 -3.70
C ARG A 58 -15.09 -18.38 -3.98
N SER A 59 -15.11 -17.47 -4.96
CA SER A 59 -14.01 -16.54 -5.15
C SER A 59 -13.97 -15.68 -3.90
N ARG A 60 -12.86 -15.76 -3.18
CA ARG A 60 -12.56 -14.82 -2.13
C ARG A 60 -12.23 -13.48 -2.78
N ASP A 61 -12.62 -12.37 -2.15
CA ASP A 61 -12.23 -11.04 -2.63
C ASP A 61 -10.70 -10.96 -2.81
N ALA A 62 -10.31 -10.25 -3.87
CA ALA A 62 -8.98 -10.33 -4.47
C ALA A 62 -7.84 -10.04 -3.47
N LEU A 63 -6.66 -10.55 -3.78
CA LEU A 63 -5.43 -10.00 -3.21
C LEU A 63 -5.37 -8.52 -3.59
N THR A 64 -5.21 -7.64 -2.60
CA THR A 64 -5.28 -6.19 -2.85
C THR A 64 -4.01 -5.69 -3.52
N HIS A 65 -2.85 -6.13 -3.01
CA HIS A 65 -1.53 -5.60 -3.37
C HIS A 65 -0.44 -6.66 -3.20
N ALA A 66 0.48 -6.76 -4.15
CA ALA A 66 1.73 -7.51 -4.02
C ALA A 66 2.91 -6.66 -4.46
N GLN A 67 4.08 -6.94 -3.87
CA GLN A 67 5.31 -6.25 -4.22
C GLN A 67 6.54 -7.11 -3.91
N THR A 68 7.68 -6.73 -4.48
CA THR A 68 8.97 -7.37 -4.19
C THR A 68 9.93 -6.38 -3.53
N GLY A 69 10.85 -6.88 -2.72
CA GLY A 69 11.82 -6.03 -2.04
C GLY A 69 13.06 -6.78 -1.57
N ASP A 70 14.05 -6.02 -1.13
CA ASP A 70 15.34 -6.52 -0.64
C ASP A 70 15.95 -7.62 -1.54
N VAL A 71 15.80 -7.46 -2.86
CA VAL A 71 16.34 -8.40 -3.85
C VAL A 71 17.87 -8.25 -3.91
N THR A 72 18.55 -9.36 -3.67
CA THR A 72 20.00 -9.53 -3.75
C THR A 72 20.35 -10.49 -4.90
N PRO A 73 21.64 -10.75 -5.20
CA PRO A 73 22.01 -11.74 -6.21
C PRO A 73 21.43 -13.14 -5.96
N THR A 74 21.13 -13.51 -4.71
CA THR A 74 20.73 -14.88 -4.35
C THR A 74 19.50 -14.98 -3.44
N SER A 75 18.86 -13.86 -3.13
CA SER A 75 17.69 -13.80 -2.25
C SER A 75 16.77 -12.64 -2.64
N GLY A 76 15.57 -12.62 -2.06
CA GLY A 76 14.62 -11.52 -2.21
C GLY A 76 13.42 -11.72 -1.30
N VAL A 77 12.52 -10.74 -1.27
CA VAL A 77 11.28 -10.78 -0.49
C VAL A 77 10.10 -10.64 -1.42
N LEU A 78 9.12 -11.50 -1.20
CA LEU A 78 7.80 -11.40 -1.78
C LEU A 78 6.83 -10.99 -0.69
N TRP A 79 6.08 -9.92 -0.91
CA TRP A 79 5.10 -9.39 0.04
C TRP A 79 3.73 -9.32 -0.61
N ALA A 80 2.68 -9.56 0.17
CA ALA A 80 1.31 -9.36 -0.27
C ALA A 80 0.38 -8.97 0.89
N ARG A 81 -0.74 -8.32 0.53
CA ARG A 81 -1.86 -8.02 1.41
C ARG A 81 -3.19 -8.52 0.84
N GLY A 82 -3.92 -9.29 1.63
CA GLY A 82 -5.30 -9.70 1.32
C GLY A 82 -6.36 -8.83 2.01
N GLU A 83 -7.64 -9.16 1.82
CA GLU A 83 -8.77 -8.50 2.52
C GLU A 83 -9.29 -9.27 3.72
N ALA A 84 -8.80 -10.48 3.95
CA ALA A 84 -9.26 -11.40 4.99
C ALA A 84 -8.12 -12.29 5.52
N PRO A 85 -8.35 -13.10 6.57
CA PRO A 85 -7.35 -14.07 7.01
C PRO A 85 -7.04 -15.13 5.95
N GLY A 86 -5.77 -15.42 5.67
CA GLY A 86 -5.40 -16.50 4.75
C GLY A 86 -3.91 -16.81 4.75
N GLN A 87 -3.55 -18.02 4.32
CA GLN A 87 -2.16 -18.45 4.14
C GLN A 87 -1.62 -17.92 2.81
N LEU A 88 -0.50 -17.20 2.84
CA LEU A 88 0.14 -16.72 1.61
C LEU A 88 0.69 -17.91 0.81
N GLN A 89 0.32 -17.99 -0.45
CA GLN A 89 0.81 -18.95 -1.43
C GLN A 89 1.61 -18.22 -2.50
N VAL A 90 2.68 -18.85 -2.95
CA VAL A 90 3.57 -18.29 -3.97
C VAL A 90 3.91 -19.36 -5.00
N ARG A 91 3.85 -18.98 -6.28
CA ARG A 91 4.39 -19.74 -7.40
C ARG A 91 5.45 -18.93 -8.12
N LEU A 92 6.70 -19.38 -8.04
CA LEU A 92 7.86 -18.71 -8.64
C LEU A 92 8.18 -19.31 -10.01
N ARG A 93 8.48 -18.45 -10.98
CA ARG A 93 8.88 -18.77 -12.34
C ARG A 93 10.18 -18.09 -12.72
N SER A 94 10.89 -18.70 -13.66
CA SER A 94 11.99 -18.08 -14.41
C SER A 94 12.06 -18.72 -15.79
N GLY A 95 12.31 -17.92 -16.83
CA GLY A 95 12.34 -18.38 -18.23
C GLY A 95 11.05 -19.09 -18.66
N GLY A 96 9.89 -18.62 -18.19
CA GLY A 96 8.57 -19.19 -18.50
C GLY A 96 8.25 -20.53 -17.81
N ARG A 97 9.12 -21.05 -16.94
CA ARG A 97 8.92 -22.33 -16.24
C ARG A 97 8.69 -22.10 -14.76
N VAL A 98 7.78 -22.88 -14.16
CA VAL A 98 7.63 -22.93 -12.70
C VAL A 98 8.87 -23.61 -12.11
N ILE A 99 9.58 -22.90 -11.25
CA ILE A 99 10.80 -23.38 -10.59
C ILE A 99 10.59 -23.72 -9.11
N GLY A 100 9.44 -23.31 -8.55
CA GLY A 100 9.07 -23.69 -7.20
C GLY A 100 7.77 -23.06 -6.73
N THR A 101 7.21 -23.65 -5.69
CA THR A 101 6.13 -23.06 -4.88
C THR A 101 6.62 -22.82 -3.46
N ARG A 102 6.04 -21.84 -2.78
CA ARG A 102 6.30 -21.56 -1.37
C ARG A 102 4.97 -21.31 -0.66
N VAL A 103 4.90 -21.75 0.58
CA VAL A 103 3.83 -21.38 1.51
C VAL A 103 4.44 -20.39 2.50
N GLY A 104 3.97 -19.16 2.46
CA GLY A 104 4.33 -18.12 3.42
C GLY A 104 3.49 -18.17 4.68
N PRO A 105 3.69 -17.27 5.65
CA PRO A 105 2.84 -17.15 6.82
C PRO A 105 1.41 -16.74 6.45
N ALA A 106 0.50 -16.85 7.42
CA ALA A 106 -0.85 -16.32 7.25
C ALA A 106 -0.86 -14.80 7.42
N GLY A 107 -1.55 -14.10 6.52
CA GLY A 107 -2.03 -12.75 6.78
C GLY A 107 -3.22 -12.83 7.72
N THR A 108 -3.19 -12.13 8.84
CA THR A 108 -4.25 -12.13 9.86
C THR A 108 -4.68 -10.71 10.20
N ALA A 109 -5.76 -10.53 10.95
CA ALA A 109 -6.16 -9.20 11.40
C ALA A 109 -5.05 -8.49 12.21
N ASP A 110 -4.22 -9.27 12.93
CA ASP A 110 -3.09 -8.75 13.71
C ASP A 110 -1.97 -8.17 12.85
N THR A 111 -1.85 -8.59 11.58
CA THR A 111 -0.89 -8.06 10.61
C THR A 111 -1.55 -7.20 9.53
N ASP A 112 -2.83 -6.84 9.72
CA ASP A 112 -3.65 -6.19 8.69
C ASP A 112 -3.64 -6.93 7.34
N PHE A 113 -3.71 -8.26 7.46
CA PHE A 113 -3.72 -9.21 6.36
C PHE A 113 -2.50 -9.14 5.45
N THR A 114 -1.41 -8.52 5.92
CA THR A 114 -0.10 -8.53 5.25
C THR A 114 0.63 -9.83 5.59
N ALA A 115 1.37 -10.34 4.61
CA ALA A 115 2.26 -11.50 4.76
C ALA A 115 3.46 -11.36 3.81
N ARG A 116 4.56 -12.02 4.16
CA ARG A 116 5.78 -12.00 3.34
C ARG A 116 6.53 -13.32 3.37
N VAL A 117 7.23 -13.63 2.28
CA VAL A 117 8.08 -14.81 2.10
C VAL A 117 9.48 -14.37 1.70
N SER A 118 10.48 -14.85 2.44
CA SER A 118 11.88 -14.73 2.04
C SER A 118 12.22 -15.82 1.03
N LEU A 119 12.77 -15.40 -0.11
CA LEU A 119 13.38 -16.27 -1.11
C LEU A 119 14.88 -16.41 -0.83
N ALA A 120 15.41 -17.60 -1.08
CA ALA A 120 16.83 -17.90 -0.99
C ALA A 120 17.22 -18.88 -2.10
N GLY A 121 18.50 -18.91 -2.44
CA GLY A 121 19.03 -19.77 -3.50
C GLY A 121 18.61 -19.34 -4.90
N LEU A 122 18.34 -18.04 -5.10
CA LEU A 122 18.13 -17.48 -6.43
C LEU A 122 19.46 -17.48 -7.19
N GLU A 123 19.39 -17.59 -8.51
CA GLU A 123 20.54 -17.43 -9.39
C GLU A 123 20.74 -15.93 -9.68
N PRO A 124 21.97 -15.42 -9.61
CA PRO A 124 22.29 -14.03 -9.97
C PRO A 124 22.00 -13.71 -11.44
N GLY A 125 21.67 -12.45 -11.74
CA GLY A 125 21.49 -11.95 -13.10
C GLY A 125 20.31 -12.57 -13.85
N ARG A 126 19.25 -12.95 -13.13
CA ARG A 126 18.13 -13.72 -13.67
C ARG A 126 16.80 -13.04 -13.41
N ASP A 127 15.93 -13.11 -14.41
CA ASP A 127 14.55 -12.64 -14.32
C ASP A 127 13.67 -13.69 -13.64
N TYR A 128 12.84 -13.20 -12.73
CA TYR A 128 11.87 -13.96 -11.97
C TYR A 128 10.49 -13.32 -12.07
N GLU A 129 9.49 -14.19 -12.10
CA GLU A 129 8.07 -13.84 -12.00
C GLU A 129 7.47 -14.63 -10.84
N ALA A 130 6.54 -14.04 -10.11
CA ALA A 130 5.81 -14.74 -9.05
C ALA A 130 4.32 -14.42 -9.11
N ASP A 131 3.49 -15.46 -9.00
CA ASP A 131 2.09 -15.29 -8.65
C ASP A 131 1.95 -15.48 -7.14
N LEU A 132 1.24 -14.56 -6.49
CA LEU A 132 0.93 -14.59 -5.07
C LEU A 132 -0.57 -14.63 -4.88
N TRP A 133 -1.08 -15.44 -3.96
CA TRP A 133 -2.49 -15.49 -3.59
C TRP A 133 -2.65 -15.90 -2.14
N PHE A 134 -3.84 -15.71 -1.56
CA PHE A 134 -4.16 -16.18 -0.22
C PHE A 134 -5.14 -17.35 -0.26
N ALA A 135 -4.82 -18.43 0.45
CA ALA A 135 -5.73 -19.54 0.72
C ALA A 135 -6.39 -19.36 2.08
N GLY A 136 -7.72 -19.24 2.11
CA GLY A 136 -8.53 -19.13 3.30
C GLY A 136 -8.63 -20.42 4.11
N PRO A 137 -9.06 -20.35 5.38
CA PRO A 137 -9.20 -21.52 6.24
C PRO A 137 -10.27 -22.52 5.75
N ASP A 138 -11.20 -22.07 4.91
CA ASP A 138 -12.24 -22.87 4.27
C ASP A 138 -11.80 -23.44 2.89
N GLY A 139 -10.54 -23.23 2.51
CA GLY A 139 -9.98 -23.68 1.23
C GLY A 139 -10.28 -22.75 0.04
N THR A 140 -10.92 -21.60 0.26
CA THR A 140 -11.13 -20.61 -0.80
C THR A 140 -9.85 -19.87 -1.14
N GLU A 141 -9.58 -19.65 -2.42
CA GLU A 141 -8.40 -18.91 -2.88
C GLU A 141 -8.81 -17.54 -3.42
N SER A 142 -8.00 -16.52 -3.14
CA SER A 142 -8.11 -15.22 -3.81
C SER A 142 -7.56 -15.31 -5.24
N ASP A 143 -7.93 -14.36 -6.09
CA ASP A 143 -7.26 -14.18 -7.37
C ASP A 143 -5.76 -13.92 -7.17
N PRO A 144 -4.89 -14.49 -8.01
CA PRO A 144 -3.45 -14.28 -7.91
C PRO A 144 -3.06 -12.90 -8.42
N THR A 145 -2.13 -12.26 -7.71
CA THR A 145 -1.44 -11.05 -8.19
C THR A 145 -0.06 -11.43 -8.68
N HIS A 146 0.28 -10.90 -9.86
CA HIS A 146 1.55 -11.14 -10.50
C HIS A 146 2.57 -10.06 -10.14
N VAL A 147 3.81 -10.46 -9.86
CA VAL A 147 4.94 -9.56 -9.70
C VAL A 147 6.16 -10.09 -10.45
N SER A 148 7.07 -9.21 -10.86
CA SER A 148 8.32 -9.56 -11.53
C SER A 148 9.51 -8.84 -10.90
N PHE A 149 10.68 -9.47 -10.94
CA PHE A 149 11.93 -8.87 -10.49
C PHE A 149 13.15 -9.54 -11.13
N THR A 150 14.26 -8.81 -11.20
CA THR A 150 15.54 -9.32 -11.69
C THR A 150 16.55 -9.34 -10.56
N THR A 151 17.24 -10.47 -10.37
CA THR A 151 18.35 -10.55 -9.43
C THR A 151 19.59 -9.85 -10.01
N PRO A 152 20.34 -9.07 -9.23
CA PRO A 152 21.60 -8.48 -9.67
C PRO A 152 22.62 -9.52 -10.14
N SER A 153 23.45 -9.17 -11.13
CA SER A 153 24.51 -10.04 -11.66
C SER A 153 25.61 -10.29 -10.63
N ALA A 154 26.17 -11.51 -10.60
CA ALA A 154 27.36 -11.82 -9.79
C ALA A 154 28.67 -11.31 -10.40
N THR A 155 28.63 -10.70 -11.59
CA THR A 155 29.76 -10.05 -12.25
C THR A 155 29.43 -8.59 -12.53
N PRO A 156 30.44 -7.71 -12.68
CA PRO A 156 30.19 -6.29 -12.98
C PRO A 156 29.27 -6.11 -14.18
N ALA A 157 28.12 -5.50 -13.94
CA ALA A 157 27.10 -5.21 -14.94
C ALA A 157 26.46 -3.85 -14.64
N ARG A 158 25.91 -3.23 -15.69
CA ARG A 158 25.12 -2.00 -15.51
C ARG A 158 23.94 -2.30 -14.57
N THR A 159 23.74 -1.42 -13.60
CA THR A 159 22.56 -1.38 -12.74
C THR A 159 21.95 0.01 -12.84
N THR A 160 20.62 0.07 -12.93
CA THR A 160 19.81 1.28 -12.95
C THR A 160 18.96 1.32 -11.69
N PHE A 161 18.83 2.50 -11.11
CA PHE A 161 17.95 2.72 -9.98
C PHE A 161 17.19 4.02 -10.17
N ALA A 162 15.97 4.06 -9.64
CA ALA A 162 15.23 5.29 -9.41
C ALA A 162 15.05 5.46 -7.90
N TRP A 163 14.81 6.69 -7.46
CA TRP A 163 14.54 6.98 -6.06
C TRP A 163 13.51 8.09 -5.93
N SER A 164 12.76 8.06 -4.82
CA SER A 164 11.80 9.10 -4.43
C SER A 164 11.68 9.16 -2.90
N GLY A 165 10.99 10.17 -2.39
CA GLY A 165 10.48 10.27 -1.04
C GLY A 165 9.16 11.03 -1.06
N ASP A 166 8.70 11.43 0.12
CA ASP A 166 7.68 12.47 0.31
C ASP A 166 6.29 12.15 -0.28
N THR A 167 5.77 10.98 0.05
CA THR A 167 4.55 10.44 -0.56
C THR A 167 3.30 10.87 0.20
N CYS A 168 2.45 11.59 -0.52
CA CYS A 168 1.15 12.08 -0.04
C CYS A 168 1.25 13.04 1.17
N GLY A 169 2.17 14.00 1.12
CA GLY A 169 2.35 15.05 2.12
C GLY A 169 1.78 16.42 1.74
N GLN A 170 1.84 17.37 2.68
CA GLN A 170 1.46 18.78 2.47
C GLN A 170 0.02 18.96 1.99
N GLY A 171 -0.85 18.01 2.32
CA GLY A 171 -2.25 17.94 1.87
C GLY A 171 -2.44 17.35 0.46
N TYR A 172 -1.37 17.07 -0.28
CA TYR A 172 -1.40 16.39 -1.58
C TYR A 172 -1.55 14.89 -1.38
N GLY A 173 -2.44 14.30 -2.15
CA GLY A 173 -2.74 12.88 -2.14
C GLY A 173 -2.99 12.36 -3.55
N ILE A 174 -3.73 11.26 -3.67
CA ILE A 174 -4.06 10.67 -4.96
C ILE A 174 -5.08 11.56 -5.65
N SER A 175 -4.76 12.11 -6.82
CA SER A 175 -5.71 12.86 -7.64
C SER A 175 -6.01 12.16 -8.96
N PRO A 176 -7.23 11.61 -9.15
CA PRO A 176 -7.60 10.98 -10.42
C PRO A 176 -7.54 11.94 -11.60
N ASP A 177 -7.91 13.21 -11.38
CA ASP A 177 -7.86 14.28 -12.39
C ASP A 177 -6.43 14.54 -12.89
N ALA A 178 -5.42 14.32 -12.04
CA ALA A 178 -3.99 14.47 -12.37
C ALA A 178 -3.33 13.15 -12.84
N GLY A 179 -4.10 12.06 -12.98
CA GLY A 179 -3.57 10.74 -13.34
C GLY A 179 -3.03 9.93 -12.15
N GLY A 180 -3.48 10.24 -10.93
CA GLY A 180 -3.05 9.61 -9.69
C GLY A 180 -1.70 10.13 -9.21
N LEU A 181 -0.92 9.27 -8.55
CA LEU A 181 0.48 9.52 -8.20
C LEU A 181 1.37 9.29 -9.42
N PHE A 182 1.16 10.10 -10.46
CA PHE A 182 1.72 9.92 -11.81
C PHE A 182 3.26 9.80 -11.84
N ALA A 183 3.96 10.38 -10.86
CA ALA A 183 5.42 10.26 -10.74
C ALA A 183 5.86 8.79 -10.57
N TYR A 184 5.12 7.98 -9.81
CA TYR A 184 5.35 6.54 -9.72
C TYR A 184 5.19 5.84 -11.08
N GLY A 185 4.26 6.34 -11.89
CA GLY A 185 4.02 5.82 -13.24
C GLY A 185 5.18 6.13 -14.15
N ALA A 186 5.67 7.36 -14.12
CA ALA A 186 6.87 7.75 -14.86
C ALA A 186 8.09 6.90 -14.46
N VAL A 187 8.26 6.59 -13.17
CA VAL A 187 9.33 5.69 -12.71
C VAL A 187 9.13 4.26 -13.21
N ALA A 188 7.91 3.73 -13.16
CA ALA A 188 7.60 2.39 -13.65
C ALA A 188 7.89 2.25 -15.16
N ASP A 189 7.68 3.30 -15.95
CA ASP A 189 7.99 3.32 -17.39
C ASP A 189 9.49 3.23 -17.69
N LEU A 190 10.34 3.70 -16.76
CA LEU A 190 11.80 3.57 -16.87
C LEU A 190 12.28 2.13 -16.67
N ARG A 191 11.47 1.28 -16.01
CA ARG A 191 11.79 -0.11 -15.62
C ARG A 191 13.19 -0.22 -14.96
N PRO A 192 13.43 0.51 -13.86
CA PRO A 192 14.72 0.42 -13.18
C PRO A 192 14.90 -0.96 -12.53
N ASP A 193 16.16 -1.38 -12.34
CA ASP A 193 16.47 -2.65 -11.65
C ASP A 193 16.09 -2.60 -10.15
N VAL A 194 15.91 -1.39 -9.61
CA VAL A 194 15.48 -1.13 -8.24
C VAL A 194 14.86 0.24 -8.10
N PHE A 195 13.88 0.34 -7.20
CA PHE A 195 13.36 1.59 -6.70
C PHE A 195 13.75 1.77 -5.23
N ILE A 196 14.27 2.94 -4.88
CA ILE A 196 14.65 3.29 -3.51
C ILE A 196 13.66 4.32 -2.98
N HIS A 197 12.93 4.00 -1.92
CA HIS A 197 12.08 4.97 -1.23
C HIS A 197 12.83 5.51 -0.02
N CYS A 198 13.17 6.80 -0.04
CA CYS A 198 14.10 7.46 0.88
C CYS A 198 13.49 7.88 2.22
N GLY A 199 12.30 7.42 2.56
CA GLY A 199 11.52 7.91 3.70
C GLY A 199 10.25 8.61 3.27
N ASP A 200 9.44 9.01 4.23
CA ASP A 200 8.13 9.62 4.02
C ASP A 200 7.26 8.81 3.04
N ASN A 201 7.20 7.49 3.26
CA ASN A 201 6.35 6.58 2.50
C ASN A 201 4.87 6.91 2.68
N ILE A 202 4.57 7.57 3.79
CA ILE A 202 3.29 8.17 4.14
C ILE A 202 3.57 9.47 4.88
N TYR A 203 2.59 10.37 4.88
CA TYR A 203 2.48 11.42 5.89
C TYR A 203 1.43 11.01 6.91
N ALA A 204 1.86 10.55 8.09
CA ALA A 204 0.96 10.10 9.15
C ALA A 204 0.30 11.26 9.90
N ASP A 205 0.96 12.41 9.95
CA ASP A 205 0.68 13.56 10.79
C ASP A 205 -0.05 14.70 10.08
N GLU A 206 -0.16 14.65 8.75
CA GLU A 206 -0.81 15.69 7.97
C GLU A 206 -2.17 15.23 7.41
N PRO A 207 -3.27 15.96 7.67
CA PRO A 207 -4.54 15.72 7.02
C PRO A 207 -4.49 15.94 5.50
N ILE A 208 -5.11 15.04 4.75
CA ILE A 208 -5.46 15.23 3.34
C ILE A 208 -6.92 15.68 3.28
N THR A 209 -7.15 16.80 2.60
CA THR A 209 -8.50 17.36 2.40
C THR A 209 -8.98 17.09 0.97
N ASP A 210 -10.29 17.13 0.75
CA ASP A 210 -10.91 16.79 -0.55
C ASP A 210 -10.33 17.62 -1.71
N THR A 211 -10.03 18.89 -1.45
CA THR A 211 -9.55 19.81 -2.49
C THR A 211 -8.52 20.80 -1.99
N MET A 212 -7.59 21.17 -2.86
CA MET A 212 -6.67 22.29 -2.65
C MET A 212 -6.67 23.20 -3.87
N VAL A 213 -6.44 24.50 -3.64
CA VAL A 213 -6.30 25.48 -4.72
C VAL A 213 -4.82 25.66 -5.00
N GLU A 214 -4.42 25.37 -6.23
CA GLU A 214 -3.06 25.51 -6.73
C GLU A 214 -2.68 26.98 -6.92
N VAL A 215 -1.38 27.24 -7.07
CA VAL A 215 -0.84 28.60 -7.29
C VAL A 215 -1.41 29.25 -8.55
N ASP A 216 -1.69 28.45 -9.58
CA ASP A 216 -2.27 28.91 -10.84
C ASP A 216 -3.81 29.04 -10.79
N GLY A 217 -4.43 28.77 -9.65
CA GLY A 217 -5.87 28.82 -9.42
C GLY A 217 -6.62 27.56 -9.86
N SER A 218 -5.94 26.55 -10.39
CA SER A 218 -6.53 25.23 -10.61
C SER A 218 -6.83 24.53 -9.27
N VAL A 219 -7.66 23.49 -9.31
CA VAL A 219 -8.09 22.77 -8.11
C VAL A 219 -7.56 21.35 -8.17
N TRP A 220 -6.68 21.01 -7.24
CA TRP A 220 -6.27 19.65 -6.95
C TRP A 220 -7.40 18.94 -6.19
N ARG A 221 -7.84 17.77 -6.67
CA ARG A 221 -8.88 16.97 -6.01
C ARG A 221 -8.32 15.66 -5.53
N ASN A 222 -8.31 15.45 -4.22
CA ASN A 222 -7.83 14.23 -3.61
C ASN A 222 -8.95 13.18 -3.55
N VAL A 223 -8.57 11.91 -3.70
CA VAL A 223 -9.28 10.82 -3.04
C VAL A 223 -9.08 10.99 -1.54
N VAL A 224 -10.14 10.87 -0.74
CA VAL A 224 -10.06 10.97 0.71
C VAL A 224 -10.66 9.72 1.35
N THR A 225 -9.97 9.19 2.34
CA THR A 225 -10.43 8.07 3.19
C THR A 225 -10.54 8.54 4.63
N GLU A 226 -11.17 7.77 5.50
CA GLU A 226 -11.26 8.09 6.94
C GLU A 226 -9.88 8.34 7.57
N HIS A 227 -8.90 7.50 7.26
CA HIS A 227 -7.60 7.51 7.93
C HIS A 227 -6.63 8.61 7.48
N VAL A 228 -6.97 9.37 6.43
CA VAL A 228 -6.15 10.49 5.97
C VAL A 228 -6.66 11.85 6.43
N GLN A 229 -7.85 11.92 7.05
CA GLN A 229 -8.49 13.20 7.41
C GLN A 229 -7.94 13.86 8.67
N ARG A 230 -7.06 13.18 9.41
CA ARG A 230 -6.46 13.69 10.66
C ARG A 230 -5.09 13.04 10.93
N PRO A 231 -4.26 13.59 11.84
CA PRO A 231 -3.05 12.93 12.28
C PRO A 231 -3.34 11.54 12.86
N ALA A 232 -2.62 10.52 12.41
CA ALA A 232 -2.76 9.14 12.84
C ALA A 232 -2.33 9.00 14.30
N GLN A 233 -3.21 8.43 15.13
CA GLN A 233 -3.03 8.31 16.57
C GLN A 233 -3.25 6.88 17.07
N THR A 234 -3.68 6.00 16.19
CA THR A 234 -3.88 4.57 16.43
C THR A 234 -3.20 3.73 15.35
N LEU A 235 -2.84 2.49 15.67
CA LEU A 235 -2.23 1.57 14.70
C LEU A 235 -3.13 1.37 13.45
N ALA A 236 -4.45 1.38 13.61
CA ALA A 236 -5.39 1.25 12.49
C ALA A 236 -5.29 2.42 11.51
N GLU A 237 -5.04 3.64 12.01
CA GLU A 237 -4.85 4.84 11.20
C GLU A 237 -3.49 4.86 10.52
N PHE A 238 -2.41 4.50 11.23
CA PHE A 238 -1.09 4.34 10.61
C PHE A 238 -1.15 3.33 9.46
N ARG A 239 -1.78 2.16 9.67
CA ARG A 239 -2.02 1.18 8.60
C ARG A 239 -2.90 1.76 7.49
N GLY A 240 -3.90 2.55 7.84
CA GLY A 240 -4.78 3.24 6.89
C GLY A 240 -4.04 4.18 5.95
N ARG A 241 -3.01 4.87 6.44
CA ARG A 241 -2.13 5.71 5.62
C ARG A 241 -1.38 4.91 4.57
N TYR A 242 -0.85 3.74 4.91
CA TYR A 242 -0.22 2.85 3.92
C TYR A 242 -1.24 2.26 2.92
N ARG A 243 -2.42 1.83 3.40
CA ARG A 243 -3.50 1.37 2.51
C ARG A 243 -3.90 2.44 1.50
N TYR A 244 -3.96 3.70 1.94
CA TYR A 244 -4.31 4.82 1.08
C TYR A 244 -3.35 4.95 -0.11
N VAL A 245 -2.02 4.94 0.12
CA VAL A 245 -1.03 5.01 -0.95
C VAL A 245 -1.19 3.86 -1.96
N LEU A 246 -1.53 2.67 -1.48
CA LEU A 246 -1.75 1.50 -2.32
C LEU A 246 -3.03 1.56 -3.17
N LEU A 247 -3.98 2.46 -2.89
CA LEU A 247 -5.14 2.68 -3.77
C LEU A 247 -4.72 3.16 -5.17
N ASP A 248 -3.56 3.82 -5.27
CA ASP A 248 -3.07 4.36 -6.53
C ASP A 248 -2.59 3.26 -7.50
N GLU A 249 -3.03 3.34 -8.75
CA GLU A 249 -2.67 2.37 -9.78
C GLU A 249 -1.21 2.46 -10.20
N ASN A 250 -0.61 3.65 -10.18
CA ASN A 250 0.79 3.83 -10.56
C ASN A 250 1.73 3.25 -9.51
N VAL A 251 1.43 3.44 -8.23
CA VAL A 251 2.17 2.80 -7.13
C VAL A 251 2.11 1.29 -7.26
N ARG A 252 0.90 0.73 -7.45
CA ARG A 252 0.70 -0.71 -7.66
C ARG A 252 1.48 -1.24 -8.84
N ARG A 253 1.47 -0.51 -9.96
CA ARG A 253 2.21 -0.87 -11.16
C ARG A 253 3.71 -0.92 -10.90
N LEU A 254 4.29 0.11 -10.27
CA LEU A 254 5.71 0.13 -9.93
C LEU A 254 6.06 -1.05 -9.01
N HIS A 255 5.28 -1.25 -7.94
CA HIS A 255 5.50 -2.31 -6.96
C HIS A 255 5.41 -3.73 -7.56
N ALA A 256 4.55 -3.91 -8.57
CA ALA A 256 4.43 -5.18 -9.26
C ALA A 256 5.63 -5.48 -10.17
N THR A 257 6.30 -4.46 -10.72
CA THR A 257 7.35 -4.66 -11.73
C THR A 257 8.78 -4.39 -11.26
N THR A 258 8.93 -3.74 -10.10
CA THR A 258 10.22 -3.22 -9.65
C THR A 258 10.43 -3.52 -8.16
N PRO A 259 11.56 -4.14 -7.78
CA PRO A 259 11.92 -4.31 -6.37
C PRO A 259 12.08 -2.99 -5.63
N VAL A 260 11.48 -2.91 -4.44
CA VAL A 260 11.56 -1.75 -3.57
C VAL A 260 12.58 -1.97 -2.45
N ILE A 261 13.45 -0.98 -2.24
CA ILE A 261 14.25 -0.83 -1.03
C ILE A 261 13.75 0.41 -0.32
N SER A 262 12.97 0.21 0.74
CA SER A 262 12.43 1.31 1.54
C SER A 262 13.23 1.54 2.82
N GLN A 263 13.40 2.81 3.15
CA GLN A 263 13.68 3.31 4.49
C GLN A 263 12.49 4.16 4.98
N TRP A 264 12.46 4.48 6.27
CA TRP A 264 11.54 5.46 6.84
C TRP A 264 12.28 6.80 7.08
N ASP A 265 11.54 7.86 7.33
CA ASP A 265 12.01 9.12 7.90
C ASP A 265 11.06 9.54 9.05
N ASP A 266 10.78 10.82 9.22
CA ASP A 266 10.04 11.36 10.34
C ASP A 266 8.52 11.23 10.15
N HIS A 267 8.00 11.43 8.93
CA HIS A 267 6.56 11.43 8.66
C HIS A 267 5.87 10.06 8.71
N GLU A 268 6.63 8.95 8.80
CA GLU A 268 6.06 7.66 9.24
C GLU A 268 5.57 7.69 10.70
N THR A 269 5.96 8.70 11.47
CA THR A 269 5.52 8.96 12.84
C THR A 269 4.84 10.34 12.94
N THR A 270 5.63 11.42 12.87
CA THR A 270 5.21 12.82 12.87
C THR A 270 6.41 13.71 12.58
N ASN A 271 6.22 14.84 11.91
CA ASN A 271 7.31 15.76 11.51
C ASN A 271 8.30 16.08 12.65
N ASN A 272 9.61 15.99 12.35
CA ASN A 272 10.77 16.36 13.17
C ASN A 272 10.82 15.79 14.60
N TRP A 273 10.18 14.65 14.82
CA TRP A 273 10.02 14.05 16.13
C TRP A 273 11.33 13.58 16.77
N TYR A 274 11.33 13.46 18.10
CA TYR A 274 12.44 12.89 18.85
C TYR A 274 11.99 12.05 20.06
N PRO A 275 12.87 11.16 20.61
CA PRO A 275 12.52 10.33 21.75
C PRO A 275 12.09 11.10 23.00
N GLY A 276 10.99 10.67 23.62
CA GLY A 276 10.43 11.27 24.82
C GLY A 276 9.62 12.55 24.58
N GLU A 277 9.47 12.98 23.33
CA GLU A 277 8.64 14.14 23.00
C GLU A 277 7.16 13.91 23.35
N ILE A 278 6.53 14.96 23.87
CA ILE A 278 5.08 15.04 24.12
C ILE A 278 4.54 16.17 23.25
N LEU A 279 3.79 15.80 22.21
CA LEU A 279 3.22 16.74 21.26
C LEU A 279 2.21 17.66 21.94
N ASN A 280 2.19 18.92 21.51
CA ASN A 280 1.20 19.90 21.92
C ASN A 280 0.85 20.84 20.76
N ASP A 281 -0.13 21.71 20.97
CA ASP A 281 -0.65 22.60 19.92
C ASP A 281 0.35 23.70 19.53
N GLU A 282 1.46 23.87 20.26
CA GLU A 282 2.56 24.80 19.93
C GLU A 282 3.65 24.12 19.10
N THR A 283 3.84 22.81 19.26
CA THR A 283 4.87 22.03 18.54
C THR A 283 4.36 21.39 17.25
N THR A 284 3.05 21.37 17.03
CA THR A 284 2.43 20.70 15.86
C THR A 284 1.49 21.63 15.10
N THR A 285 1.50 21.51 13.77
CA THR A 285 0.56 22.23 12.89
C THR A 285 -0.86 21.68 13.04
N PHE A 286 -0.99 20.36 13.22
CA PHE A 286 -2.27 19.65 13.28
C PHE A 286 -2.49 19.04 14.66
N ARG A 287 -3.73 19.10 15.13
CA ARG A 287 -4.09 18.75 16.51
C ARG A 287 -4.08 17.23 16.75
N TYR A 288 -3.39 16.82 17.80
CA TYR A 288 -3.46 15.49 18.40
C TYR A 288 -4.43 15.49 19.60
N THR A 289 -5.44 14.62 19.57
CA THR A 289 -6.54 14.56 20.55
C THR A 289 -6.51 13.33 21.44
N ASP A 290 -5.98 12.21 20.94
CA ASP A 290 -6.11 10.89 21.56
C ASP A 290 -4.78 10.39 22.13
N GLU A 291 -3.67 10.60 21.39
CA GLU A 291 -2.32 10.22 21.82
C GLU A 291 -1.34 11.31 21.40
N ARG A 292 -0.45 11.69 22.31
CA ARG A 292 0.53 12.79 22.15
C ARG A 292 1.95 12.36 22.45
N ARG A 293 2.15 11.17 23.04
CA ARG A 293 3.46 10.63 23.37
C ARG A 293 4.08 10.07 22.10
N VAL A 294 5.13 10.73 21.63
CA VAL A 294 5.80 10.36 20.38
C VAL A 294 6.33 8.92 20.42
N ASP A 295 6.84 8.45 21.56
CA ASP A 295 7.32 7.06 21.69
C ASP A 295 6.21 6.03 21.39
N VAL A 296 4.95 6.35 21.69
CA VAL A 296 3.81 5.48 21.41
C VAL A 296 3.43 5.54 19.94
N LEU A 297 3.37 6.74 19.37
CA LEU A 297 3.13 6.96 17.93
C LEU A 297 4.20 6.27 17.09
N ALA A 298 5.48 6.44 17.42
CA ALA A 298 6.61 5.86 16.72
C ALA A 298 6.57 4.33 16.70
N ARG A 299 6.14 3.70 17.81
CA ARG A 299 5.94 2.25 17.86
C ARG A 299 4.86 1.79 16.87
N MET A 300 3.76 2.53 16.75
CA MET A 300 2.66 2.20 15.84
C MET A 300 3.02 2.47 14.38
N GLY A 301 3.62 3.63 14.09
CA GLY A 301 4.12 4.00 12.76
C GLY A 301 5.14 3.00 12.25
N ARG A 302 6.09 2.61 13.09
CA ARG A 302 7.07 1.56 12.78
C ARG A 302 6.42 0.21 12.51
N GLN A 303 5.48 -0.22 13.36
CA GLN A 303 4.80 -1.50 13.16
C GLN A 303 4.08 -1.50 11.80
N ALA A 304 3.38 -0.43 11.46
CA ALA A 304 2.73 -0.29 10.15
C ALA A 304 3.76 -0.29 9.01
N PHE A 305 4.88 0.44 9.13
CA PHE A 305 5.97 0.42 8.14
C PHE A 305 6.51 -1.00 7.90
N GLN A 306 6.82 -1.73 8.97
CA GLN A 306 7.31 -3.10 8.89
C GLN A 306 6.27 -4.07 8.32
N GLU A 307 4.98 -3.81 8.57
CA GLU A 307 3.88 -4.59 8.00
C GLU A 307 3.75 -4.37 6.50
N TYR A 308 3.92 -3.13 6.02
CA TYR A 308 3.63 -2.72 4.65
C TYR A 308 4.82 -2.70 3.69
N MET A 309 6.05 -2.70 4.19
CA MET A 309 7.25 -2.71 3.36
C MET A 309 7.81 -4.13 3.15
N PRO A 310 8.36 -4.45 1.95
CA PRO A 310 8.90 -5.76 1.62
C PRO A 310 10.32 -5.96 2.16
N ILE A 311 10.48 -5.89 3.49
CA ILE A 311 11.78 -5.98 4.18
C ILE A 311 12.11 -7.44 4.54
N GLY A 312 13.32 -7.87 4.22
CA GLY A 312 13.73 -9.28 4.27
C GLY A 312 14.52 -9.70 5.50
N GLU A 313 15.10 -8.75 6.22
CA GLU A 313 15.91 -9.05 7.38
C GLU A 313 15.03 -9.29 8.62
N ALA A 314 14.94 -10.55 9.04
CA ALA A 314 14.07 -10.96 10.15
C ALA A 314 14.29 -10.18 11.45
N HIS A 315 15.52 -9.72 11.72
CA HIS A 315 15.83 -8.92 12.89
C HIS A 315 15.21 -7.52 12.86
N LEU A 316 14.88 -7.01 11.67
CA LEU A 316 14.20 -5.74 11.45
C LEU A 316 12.68 -5.84 11.58
N LEU A 317 12.13 -7.05 11.71
CA LEU A 317 10.68 -7.30 11.82
C LEU A 317 10.21 -7.48 13.27
N GLY A 318 11.12 -7.36 14.25
CA GLY A 318 10.78 -7.38 15.66
C GLY A 318 10.04 -6.12 16.09
N ARG A 319 9.04 -6.27 16.98
CA ARG A 319 8.22 -5.15 17.51
C ARG A 319 8.99 -4.18 18.40
N GLY A 320 10.22 -4.54 18.83
CA GLY A 320 10.99 -3.78 19.82
C GLY A 320 10.23 -3.63 21.15
N SER A 321 10.82 -2.94 22.12
CA SER A 321 10.16 -2.60 23.39
C SER A 321 9.84 -1.11 23.52
N THR A 322 10.56 -0.25 22.81
CA THR A 322 10.52 1.20 23.00
C THR A 322 10.02 1.99 21.79
N GLY A 323 9.58 1.34 20.71
CA GLY A 323 9.29 2.01 19.42
C GLY A 323 10.56 2.40 18.67
N PHE A 324 11.59 2.81 19.41
CA PHE A 324 12.96 2.93 18.95
C PHE A 324 13.61 1.58 18.74
N ALA A 325 14.42 1.57 17.72
CA ALA A 325 15.18 0.43 17.30
C ALA A 325 16.46 0.34 18.11
N GLU A 326 16.46 -0.43 19.20
CA GLU A 326 17.71 -1.03 19.71
C GLU A 326 18.46 -1.78 18.56
N LYS A 327 17.71 -2.17 17.52
CA LYS A 327 18.16 -2.70 16.23
C LYS A 327 17.62 -1.80 15.11
N GLY A 328 18.41 -0.80 14.68
CA GLY A 328 18.10 0.17 13.59
C GLY A 328 17.39 -0.44 12.37
N LEU A 329 16.69 0.37 11.58
CA LEU A 329 16.10 -0.07 10.29
C LEU A 329 17.11 -0.12 9.13
N TYR A 330 18.35 0.32 9.39
CA TYR A 330 19.42 0.31 8.41
C TYR A 330 19.78 -1.13 8.03
N ARG A 331 20.02 -1.35 6.74
CA ARG A 331 20.47 -2.64 6.22
C ARG A 331 21.29 -2.47 4.95
N LYS A 332 22.03 -3.52 4.61
CA LYS A 332 22.80 -3.58 3.36
C LYS A 332 22.13 -4.56 2.42
N VAL A 333 21.69 -4.07 1.26
CA VAL A 333 21.15 -4.91 0.17
C VAL A 333 22.21 -4.95 -0.95
N PRO A 334 22.95 -6.05 -1.13
CA PRO A 334 23.95 -6.15 -2.18
C PRO A 334 23.34 -6.04 -3.58
N ARG A 335 23.97 -5.26 -4.46
CA ARG A 335 23.58 -5.08 -5.86
C ARG A 335 24.75 -5.39 -6.78
N GLY A 336 25.03 -6.68 -6.93
CA GLY A 336 26.09 -7.23 -7.77
C GLY A 336 27.46 -7.34 -7.10
N ALA A 337 28.50 -7.58 -7.92
CA ALA A 337 29.90 -7.67 -7.50
C ALA A 337 30.60 -6.31 -7.45
#